data_AF-A0A2R7K566-F1
#
_entry.id   AF-A0A2R7K566-F1
#
_cell.length_a   1.000
_cell.length_b   1.000
_cell.length_c   1.000
_cell.angle_alpha   90.00
_cell.angle_beta   90.00
_cell.angle_gamma   90.00
#
_symmetry.space_group_name_H-M   'P 1'
#
loop_
_entity.id
_entity.type
_entity.pdbx_description
1 polymer ?
#
loop_
_entity_poly.entity_id
_entity_poly.type
_entity_poly.pdbx_seq_one_letter_code
_entity_poly.pdbx_strand_id
1 'polypeptide(L)' 'MGVIHKIGRRKTAVARVYVSEGTGKITVNKKEFATYFPTATLQYKV' A
#
# COMPACT_ATOMS: atom_id res chain seq x y z
N MET A 1 16.02 -12.84 -3.90
CA MET A 1 14.73 -12.12 -3.74
C MET A 1 15.00 -10.79 -3.06
N GLY A 2 15.10 -9.71 -3.83
CA GLY A 2 15.22 -8.36 -3.26
C GLY A 2 13.85 -7.88 -2.81
N VAL A 3 13.65 -7.70 -1.51
CA VAL A 3 12.48 -6.98 -1.00
C VAL A 3 12.87 -5.52 -0.90
N ILE A 4 12.21 -4.68 -1.69
CA ILE A 4 12.41 -3.23 -1.64
C ILE A 4 11.60 -2.70 -0.45
N HIS A 5 12.31 -2.18 0.54
CA HIS A 5 11.70 -1.48 1.68
C HIS A 5 11.73 0.03 1.46
N LYS A 6 10.57 0.67 1.57
CA LYS A 6 10.47 2.13 1.49
C LYS A 6 9.49 2.67 2.52
N ILE A 7 9.76 3.89 2.99
CA ILE A 7 8.92 4.62 3.92
C ILE A 7 8.22 5.76 3.16
N GLY A 8 6.90 5.85 3.29
CA GLY A 8 6.09 6.96 2.79
C GLY A 8 5.60 7.83 3.95
N ARG A 9 5.67 9.16 3.80
CA ARG A 9 5.15 10.12 4.79
C ARG A 9 4.33 11.20 4.09
N ARG A 10 3.13 11.47 4.58
CA ARG A 10 2.28 12.56 4.09
C ARG A 10 1.47 13.14 5.24
N LYS A 11 1.63 14.44 5.50
CA LYS A 11 1.05 15.10 6.68
C LYS A 11 1.47 14.35 7.96
N THR A 12 0.52 13.85 8.73
CA THR A 12 0.73 13.05 9.94
C THR A 12 0.79 11.53 9.67
N ALA A 13 0.50 11.09 8.44
CA ALA A 13 0.45 9.66 8.09
C ALA A 13 1.84 9.12 7.72
N VAL A 14 2.15 7.92 8.23
CA VAL A 14 3.39 7.18 7.96
C VAL A 14 3.05 5.77 7.48
N ALA A 15 3.62 5.37 6.35
CA ALA A 15 3.47 4.03 5.77
C ALA A 15 4.85 3.37 5.61
N ARG A 16 4.92 2.06 5.87
CA ARG A 16 6.06 1.21 5.54
C ARG A 16 5.62 0.23 4.46
N VAL A 17 6.32 0.24 3.34
CA VAL A 17 5.99 -0.56 2.16
C VAL A 17 7.12 -1.55 1.92
N TYR A 18 6.72 -2.80 1.71
CA TYR A 18 7.60 -3.89 1.31
C TYR A 18 7.12 -4.37 -0.05
N VAL A 19 7.96 -4.20 -1.07
CA VAL A 19 7.67 -4.62 -2.44
C VAL A 19 8.55 -5.80 -2.79
N SER A 20 7.92 -6.84 -3.32
CA SER A 20 8.58 -7.98 -3.94
C SER A 20 8.02 -8.17 -5.34
N GLU A 21 8.81 -8.76 -6.22
CA GLU A 21 8.35 -9.17 -7.55
C GLU A 21 7.20 -10.19 -7.42
N GLY A 22 6.10 -9.98 -8.14
CA GLY A 22 4.91 -10.82 -8.01
C GLY A 22 3.68 -10.29 -8.75
N THR A 23 2.52 -10.83 -8.40
CA THR A 23 1.23 -10.67 -9.12
C THR A 23 0.52 -9.32 -8.89
N GLY A 24 1.18 -8.34 -8.27
CA GLY A 24 0.61 -7.01 -8.03
C GLY A 24 -0.48 -6.95 -6.96
N LYS A 25 -0.65 -7.99 -6.12
CA LYS A 25 -1.62 -7.97 -5.01
C LYS A 25 -1.15 -7.02 -3.91
N ILE A 26 -1.97 -6.00 -3.60
CA ILE A 26 -1.71 -5.02 -2.53
C ILE A 26 -2.56 -5.36 -1.30
N THR A 27 -1.90 -5.47 -0.15
CA THR A 27 -2.58 -5.63 1.15
C THR A 27 -2.10 -4.56 2.12
N VAL A 28 -3.02 -4.01 2.91
CA VAL A 28 -2.75 -2.95 3.89
C VAL A 28 -3.21 -3.43 5.25
N ASN A 29 -2.30 -3.59 6.21
CA ASN A 29 -2.60 -4.06 7.57
C ASN A 29 -3.47 -5.34 7.59
N LYS A 30 -3.11 -6.34 6.78
CA LYS A 30 -3.83 -7.62 6.60
C LYS A 30 -5.24 -7.51 6.01
N LYS A 31 -5.64 -6.33 5.52
CA LYS A 31 -6.88 -6.12 4.79
C LYS A 31 -6.59 -5.95 3.30
N GLU A 32 -7.56 -6.30 2.46
CA GLU A 32 -7.46 -6.06 1.02
C GLU A 32 -7.58 -4.57 0.70
N PHE A 33 -6.92 -4.16 -0.38
CA PHE A 33 -6.87 -2.77 -0.83
C PHE A 33 -8.26 -2.14 -0.98
N ALA A 34 -9.21 -2.86 -1.59
CA ALA A 34 -10.58 -2.40 -1.78
C ALA A 34 -11.34 -2.20 -0.46
N THR A 35 -11.04 -2.99 0.57
CA THR A 35 -11.66 -2.87 1.90
C THR A 35 -11.07 -1.72 2.71
N TYR A 36 -9.77 -1.46 2.56
CA TYR A 36 -9.09 -0.37 3.28
C TYR A 36 -9.41 1.00 2.67
N PHE A 37 -9.54 1.07 1.34
CA PHE A 37 -9.94 2.28 0.61
C PHE A 37 -11.26 2.03 -0.16
N PRO A 38 -12.43 2.20 0.49
CA PRO A 38 -13.72 1.91 -0.14
C PRO A 38 -14.09 2.94 -1.22
N THR A 39 -13.63 4.18 -1.11
CA THR A 39 -13.95 5.25 -2.06
C THR A 39 -13.03 5.18 -3.29
N ALA A 40 -13.60 5.09 -4.49
CA ALA A 40 -12.85 4.98 -5.74
C ALA A 40 -11.83 6.11 -5.97
N THR A 41 -12.15 7.34 -5.56
CA THR A 41 -11.24 8.49 -5.68
C THR A 41 -9.98 8.36 -4.82
N LEU A 42 -10.05 7.58 -3.73
CA LEU A 42 -8.90 7.30 -2.88
C LEU A 42 -8.04 6.17 -3.46
N GLN A 43 -8.65 5.19 -4.14
CA GLN A 43 -7.92 4.09 -4.78
C GLN A 43 -6.98 4.57 -5.88
N TYR A 44 -7.39 5.54 -6.71
CA TYR A 44 -6.54 6.10 -7.76
C TYR A 44 -5.31 6.87 -7.23
N LYS A 45 -5.39 7.35 -5.99
CA LYS A 45 -4.41 8.28 -5.42
C LYS A 45 -3.31 7.59 -4.61
N VAL A 46 -3.35 6.26 -4.51
CA VAL A 46 -2.47 5.42 -3.69
C VAL A 46 -1.42 4.73 -4.54
#